data_AF-A0A2N3E067-F1
#
_entry.id   AF-A0A2N3E067-F1
#
_cell.length_a   1.000
_cell.length_b   1.000
_cell.length_c   1.000
_cell.angle_alpha   90.00
_cell.angle_beta   90.00
_cell.angle_gamma   90.00
#
_symmetry.space_group_name_H-M   'P 1'
#
loop_
_entity.id
_entity.type
_entity.pdbx_description
1 polymer ?
#
loop_
_entity_poly.entity_id
_entity_poly.type
_entity_poly.pdbx_seq_one_letter_code
_entity_poly.pdbx_strand_id
1 'polypeptide(L)'
;MRYGLWDPLCKLFAAAALILVLLAAPSAEASGELTIVALGDSLTAGYLLGPGEGFPEQLGRALAKAGHENVKVVNAGVSGDTT
;
A
#
# COMPACT_ATOMS: atom_id res chain seq x y z
N MET A 1 44.72 31.41 17.29
CA MET A 1 44.90 30.78 15.96
C MET A 1 43.51 30.49 15.43
N ARG A 2 43.17 31.13 14.32
CA ARG A 2 41.80 31.54 13.93
C ARG A 2 41.15 30.42 13.11
N TYR A 3 40.09 29.81 13.64
CA TYR A 3 39.19 28.95 12.88
C TYR A 3 38.66 29.76 11.68
N GLY A 4 39.13 29.41 10.49
CA GLY A 4 38.82 30.13 9.26
C GLY A 4 37.43 29.77 8.73
N LEU A 5 36.95 30.54 7.75
CA LEU A 5 35.69 30.31 7.00
C LEU A 5 35.51 28.89 6.42
N TRP A 6 36.52 28.03 6.54
CA TRP A 6 36.52 26.64 6.09
C TRP A 6 35.69 25.70 6.98
N ASP A 7 35.60 25.95 8.29
CA ASP A 7 34.78 25.12 9.21
C ASP A 7 33.27 25.14 8.91
N PRO A 8 32.61 26.31 8.72
CA PRO A 8 31.19 26.34 8.36
C PRO A 8 30.94 25.76 6.96
N LEU A 9 31.89 25.90 6.04
CA LEU A 9 31.80 25.36 4.69
C LEU A 9 31.83 23.82 4.71
N CYS A 10 32.76 23.23 5.47
CA CYS A 10 32.82 21.78 5.67
C CYS A 10 31.55 21.25 6.36
N LYS A 11 31.01 21.97 7.35
CA LYS A 11 29.76 21.60 8.03
C LYS A 11 28.54 21.64 7.10
N LEU A 12 28.46 22.62 6.20
CA LEU A 12 27.40 22.72 5.19
C LEU A 12 27.48 21.57 4.19
N PHE A 13 28.68 21.22 3.72
CA PHE A 13 28.86 20.06 2.84
C PHE A 13 28.50 18.75 3.52
N ALA A 14 28.91 18.56 4.77
CA ALA A 14 28.55 17.38 5.55
C ALA A 14 27.03 17.29 5.79
N ALA A 15 26.37 18.41 6.09
CA ALA A 15 24.92 18.46 6.24
C ALA A 15 24.18 18.17 4.94
N ALA A 16 24.65 18.73 3.81
CA ALA A 16 24.09 18.45 2.49
C ALA A 16 24.26 16.98 2.09
N ALA A 17 25.43 16.39 2.37
CA ALA A 17 25.69 14.97 2.14
C ALA A 17 24.80 14.09 3.02
N LEU A 18 24.60 14.45 4.29
CA LEU A 18 23.72 13.72 5.20
C LEU A 18 22.26 13.77 4.74
N ILE A 19 21.78 14.95 4.31
CA ILE A 19 20.44 15.13 3.74
C ILE A 19 20.30 14.27 2.49
N LEU A 20 21.28 14.30 1.58
CA LEU A 20 21.25 13.49 0.35
C LEU A 20 21.18 11.99 0.65
N VAL A 21 21.93 11.51 1.65
CA VAL A 21 21.89 10.10 2.11
C VAL A 21 20.53 9.74 2.70
N LEU A 22 19.92 10.64 3.48
CA LEU A 22 18.59 10.43 4.06
C LEU A 22 17.48 10.37 2.99
N LEU A 23 17.58 11.18 1.92
CA LEU A 23 16.64 11.12 0.81
C LEU A 23 16.82 9.89 -0.09
N ALA A 24 18.01 9.28 -0.10
CA ALA A 24 18.32 8.10 -0.91
C ALA A 24 18.05 6.77 -0.19
N ALA A 25 17.54 6.81 1.04
CA ALA A 25 17.23 5.59 1.78
C ALA A 25 16.14 4.79 1.05
N PRO A 26 16.35 3.49 0.77
CA PRO A 26 15.32 2.66 0.16
C PRO A 26 14.12 2.56 1.10
N SER A 27 12.95 2.91 0.61
CA SER A 27 11.68 2.63 1.28
C SER A 27 11.56 1.12 1.46
N ALA A 28 11.37 0.66 2.70
CA ALA A 28 11.03 -0.73 2.93
C ALA A 28 9.58 -0.97 2.44
N GLU A 29 9.43 -1.37 1.18
CA GLU A 29 8.14 -1.87 0.67
C GLU A 29 7.82 -3.18 1.39
N ALA A 30 6.67 -3.23 2.05
CA ALA A 30 6.11 -4.46 2.60
C ALA A 30 5.68 -5.37 1.42
N SER A 31 6.65 -6.13 0.90
CA SER A 31 6.61 -6.92 -0.34
C SER A 31 5.75 -8.20 -0.29
N GLY A 32 4.66 -8.22 0.48
CA GLY A 32 3.74 -9.36 0.51
C GLY A 32 2.35 -8.97 0.00
N GLU A 33 1.99 -9.41 -1.21
CA GLU A 33 0.59 -9.29 -1.69
C GLU A 33 -0.31 -10.11 -0.75
N LEU A 34 -1.19 -9.42 -0.03
CA LEU A 34 -2.16 -10.06 0.84
C LEU A 34 -3.38 -10.45 0.02
N THR A 35 -3.64 -11.75 -0.10
CA THR A 35 -4.85 -12.25 -0.78
C THR A 35 -5.95 -12.53 0.23
N ILE A 36 -7.12 -11.92 0.03
CA ILE A 36 -8.35 -12.15 0.77
C ILE A 36 -9.29 -12.93 -0.15
N VAL A 37 -9.80 -14.06 0.32
CA VAL A 37 -10.85 -14.82 -0.39
C VAL A 37 -12.19 -14.48 0.25
N ALA A 38 -13.10 -13.91 -0.52
CA ALA A 38 -14.48 -13.67 -0.12
C ALA A 38 -15.31 -14.91 -0.46
N LEU A 39 -15.51 -15.78 0.53
CA LEU A 39 -16.29 -17.02 0.43
C LEU A 39 -17.71 -16.78 0.96
N GLY A 40 -18.73 -17.18 0.19
CA GLY A 40 -20.13 -17.03 0.62
C GLY A 40 -21.14 -17.35 -0.46
N ASP A 41 -22.38 -16.88 -0.26
CA ASP A 41 -23.49 -17.12 -1.16
C ASP A 41 -23.66 -16.01 -2.22
N SER A 42 -24.89 -15.85 -2.71
CA SER A 42 -25.36 -14.79 -3.61
C SER A 42 -24.93 -13.36 -3.24
N LEU A 43 -24.86 -13.02 -1.95
CA LEU A 43 -24.45 -11.69 -1.49
C LEU A 43 -22.98 -11.42 -1.78
N THR A 44 -22.15 -12.46 -1.67
CA THR A 44 -20.72 -12.38 -1.99
C THR A 44 -20.50 -12.48 -3.50
N ALA A 45 -21.31 -13.30 -4.19
CA ALA A 45 -21.26 -13.45 -5.64
C ALA A 45 -21.66 -12.18 -6.41
N GLY A 46 -22.38 -11.25 -5.78
CA GLY A 46 -22.90 -10.05 -6.45
C GLY A 46 -24.11 -10.33 -7.32
N TYR A 47 -25.06 -11.13 -6.83
CA TYR A 47 -26.27 -11.49 -7.57
C TYR A 47 -27.04 -10.24 -8.04
N LEU A 48 -27.36 -10.21 -9.34
CA LEU A 48 -28.03 -9.08 -10.05
C LEU A 48 -27.21 -7.78 -10.15
N LEU A 49 -25.94 -7.78 -9.76
CA LEU A 49 -25.07 -6.61 -9.89
C LEU A 49 -24.27 -6.65 -11.19
N GLY A 50 -23.89 -5.46 -11.68
CA GLY A 50 -22.98 -5.34 -12.81
C GLY A 50 -21.55 -5.72 -12.45
N PRO A 51 -20.68 -5.89 -13.46
CA PRO A 51 -19.26 -6.19 -13.23
C PRO A 51 -18.61 -5.13 -12.33
N GLY A 52 -17.94 -5.57 -11.27
CA GLY A 52 -17.24 -4.66 -10.35
C GLY A 52 -18.13 -3.98 -9.31
N GLU A 53 -19.43 -4.23 -9.29
CA GLU A 53 -20.35 -3.67 -8.29
C GLU A 53 -20.53 -4.58 -7.06
N GLY A 54 -20.02 -5.81 -7.12
CA GLY A 54 -20.06 -6.77 -6.04
C GLY A 54 -19.33 -6.33 -4.76
N PHE A 55 -19.66 -7.00 -3.67
CA PHE A 55 -19.03 -6.75 -2.36
C PHE A 55 -17.50 -6.93 -2.40
N PRO A 56 -16.93 -8.01 -2.98
CA PRO A 56 -15.48 -8.20 -3.01
C PRO A 56 -14.73 -7.06 -3.72
N GLU A 57 -15.31 -6.52 -4.79
CA GLU A 57 -14.72 -5.42 -5.55
C GLU A 57 -14.86 -4.08 -4.81
N GLN A 58 -16.00 -3.85 -4.14
CA GLN A 58 -16.16 -2.71 -3.25
C GLN A 58 -15.17 -2.75 -2.07
N LEU A 59 -14.96 -3.92 -1.48
CA LEU A 59 -14.00 -4.13 -0.40
C LEU A 59 -12.57 -3.84 -0.87
N GLY A 60 -12.17 -4.36 -2.04
CA GLY A 60 -10.86 -4.06 -2.62
C GLY A 60 -10.62 -2.56 -2.82
N ARG A 61 -11.62 -1.84 -3.35
CA ARG A 61 -11.57 -0.38 -3.48
C ARG A 61 -11.49 0.34 -2.14
N ALA A 62 -12.21 -0.13 -1.13
CA ALA A 62 -12.19 0.46 0.21
C ALA A 62 -10.84 0.27 0.89
N LEU A 63 -10.24 -0.91 0.75
CA LEU A 63 -8.91 -1.23 1.29
C LEU A 63 -7.82 -0.40 0.63
N ALA A 64 -7.85 -0.28 -0.70
CA ALA A 64 -6.93 0.60 -1.42
C ALA A 64 -7.05 2.06 -0.92
N LYS A 65 -8.28 2.57 -0.75
CA LYS A 65 -8.52 3.92 -0.18
C LYS A 65 -8.04 4.07 1.26
N ALA A 66 -7.99 2.99 2.02
CA ALA A 66 -7.48 2.97 3.40
C ALA A 66 -5.95 2.85 3.50
N GLY A 67 -5.23 2.85 2.36
CA GLY A 67 -3.76 2.72 2.32
C GLY A 67 -3.27 1.27 2.25
N HIS A 68 -4.16 0.31 1.98
CA HIS A 68 -3.81 -1.09 1.78
C HIS A 68 -3.70 -1.40 0.28
N GLU A 69 -2.67 -0.85 -0.37
CA GLU A 69 -2.48 -0.96 -1.82
C GLU A 69 -2.07 -2.36 -2.28
N ASN A 70 -1.49 -3.16 -1.38
CA ASN A 70 -1.00 -4.51 -1.67
C ASN A 70 -2.00 -5.62 -1.26
N VAL A 71 -3.31 -5.34 -1.38
CA VAL A 71 -4.37 -6.30 -1.05
C VAL A 71 -5.18 -6.68 -2.28
N LYS A 72 -5.26 -7.98 -2.52
CA LYS A 72 -6.08 -8.58 -3.58
C LYS A 72 -7.29 -9.29 -2.97
N VAL A 73 -8.48 -8.87 -3.37
CA VAL A 73 -9.73 -9.54 -2.95
C VAL A 73 -10.21 -10.43 -4.09
N VAL A 74 -10.34 -11.73 -3.82
CA VAL A 74 -10.81 -12.75 -4.77
C VAL A 74 -12.23 -13.15 -4.40
N ASN A 75 -13.15 -13.07 -5.35
CA ASN A 75 -14.53 -13.52 -5.19
C ASN A 75 -14.59 -15.05 -5.33
N ALA A 76 -15.04 -15.73 -4.28
CA ALA A 76 -15.35 -17.16 -4.26
C ALA A 76 -16.80 -17.40 -3.80
N GLY A 77 -17.68 -16.42 -4.02
CA GLY A 77 -19.11 -16.54 -3.72
C GLY A 77 -19.86 -17.29 -4.82
N VAL A 78 -20.75 -18.20 -4.43
CA VAL A 78 -21.62 -18.92 -5.36
C VAL A 78 -23.07 -18.71 -4.95
N SER A 79 -23.89 -18.20 -5.87
CA SER A 79 -25.32 -18.01 -5.61
C SER A 79 -26.01 -19.33 -5.28
N GLY A 80 -26.55 -19.42 -4.06
CA GLY A 80 -27.26 -20.61 -3.59
C GLY A 80 -26.41 -21.59 -2.78
N ASP A 81 -25.13 -21.29 -2.54
CA ASP A 81 -24.30 -22.08 -1.61
C ASP A 81 -24.88 -22.07 -0.19
N THR A 82 -24.69 -23.20 0.50
CA THR A 82 -25.11 -23.43 1.89
C THR A 82 -23.96 -24.04 2.69
N THR A 83 -24.06 -24.01 4.03
CA THR A 83 -23.01 -24.47 4.98
C THR A 83 -22.68 -25.96 4.90
#